data_AF-A0A7W6V2N4-F1
#
_entry.id   AF-A0A7W6V2N4-F1
#
_cell.length_a   1.000
_cell.length_b   1.000
_cell.length_c   1.000
_cell.angle_alpha   90.00
_cell.angle_beta   90.00
_cell.angle_gamma   90.00
#
_symmetry.space_group_name_H-M   'P 1'
#
loop_
_entity.id
_entity.type
_entity.pdbx_description
1 polymer ?
#
loop_
_entity_poly.entity_id
_entity_poly.type
_entity_poly.pdbx_seq_one_letter_code
_entity_poly.pdbx_strand_id
1 'polypeptide(L)'
;MEPAIGQRLVGDMRAPSKKPEHSKTDLQVREQIIHALYLKLKSERETREALLDASQAGSGPEVLEAIASDPIPVIDDLGQEETVRALVDRFVMKSDMQSVDDNGTGR
;
A
#
# COMPACT_ATOMS: atom_id res chain seq x y z
N MET A 1 -6.39 63.94 38.41
CA MET A 1 -6.00 62.64 38.97
C MET A 1 -6.16 61.64 37.82
N GLU A 2 -5.04 61.11 37.32
CA GLU A 2 -4.96 60.28 36.10
C GLU A 2 -5.65 58.92 36.23
N PRO A 3 -6.05 58.28 35.11
CA PRO A 3 -6.42 56.86 35.09
C PRO A 3 -5.17 55.98 34.89
N ALA A 4 -4.91 55.06 35.82
CA ALA A 4 -3.86 54.05 35.68
C ALA A 4 -4.38 52.80 34.95
N ILE A 5 -3.67 52.49 33.88
CA ILE A 5 -3.78 51.35 32.97
C ILE A 5 -3.50 50.04 33.72
N GLY A 6 -4.39 49.05 33.59
CA GLY A 6 -4.19 47.68 34.03
C GLY A 6 -4.41 46.69 32.89
N GLN A 7 -3.39 46.50 32.05
CA GLN A 7 -3.36 45.42 31.07
C GLN A 7 -3.12 44.06 31.75
N ARG A 8 -3.61 43.02 31.07
CA ARG A 8 -3.11 41.63 31.04
C ARG A 8 -3.84 40.61 31.93
N LEU A 9 -4.85 39.94 31.35
CA LEU A 9 -4.97 38.49 31.52
C LEU A 9 -4.62 37.83 30.18
N VAL A 10 -3.52 37.08 30.22
CA VAL A 10 -2.99 36.28 29.12
C VAL A 10 -3.99 35.15 28.85
N GLY A 11 -4.58 35.16 27.66
CA GLY A 11 -5.26 33.98 27.15
C GLY A 11 -4.20 32.95 26.77
N ASP A 12 -3.88 32.03 27.67
CA ASP A 12 -3.20 30.79 27.31
C ASP A 12 -4.19 29.89 26.57
N MET A 13 -4.46 30.23 25.31
CA MET A 13 -4.97 29.29 24.34
C MET A 13 -3.86 28.29 24.06
N ARG A 14 -3.79 27.22 24.85
CA ARG A 14 -3.04 26.02 24.48
C ARG A 14 -3.64 25.54 23.15
N ALA A 15 -2.95 25.85 22.06
CA ALA A 15 -3.31 25.39 20.74
C ALA A 15 -3.53 23.87 20.79
N PRO A 16 -4.58 23.34 20.13
CA PRO A 16 -4.77 21.90 20.08
C PRO A 16 -3.52 21.31 19.42
N SER A 17 -2.75 20.57 20.23
CA SER A 17 -1.59 19.83 19.75
C SER A 17 -2.08 18.86 18.68
N LYS A 18 -1.89 19.22 17.41
CA LYS A 18 -2.23 18.37 16.27
C LYS A 18 -1.44 17.08 16.44
N LYS A 19 -2.09 16.03 16.92
CA LYS A 19 -1.53 14.69 16.84
C LYS A 19 -1.18 14.44 15.37
N PRO A 20 0.00 13.88 15.06
CA PRO A 20 0.49 13.83 13.69
C PRO A 20 -0.42 12.91 12.87
N GLU A 21 -1.25 13.50 12.01
CA GLU A 21 -2.07 12.83 10.98
C GLU A 21 -1.22 11.84 10.15
N HIS A 22 0.07 12.15 9.98
CA HIS A 22 1.04 11.35 9.24
C HIS A 22 1.13 9.88 9.67
N SER A 23 1.04 9.56 10.97
CA SER A 23 1.18 8.17 11.44
C SER A 23 -0.02 7.29 11.08
N LYS A 24 -1.20 7.89 10.95
CA LYS A 24 -2.44 7.18 10.59
C LYS A 24 -2.45 6.85 9.10
N THR A 25 -1.97 7.77 8.27
CA THR A 25 -1.82 7.58 6.83
C THR A 25 -0.74 6.54 6.51
N ASP A 26 0.41 6.59 7.18
CA ASP A 26 1.48 5.59 6.95
C ASP A 26 1.05 4.18 7.37
N LEU A 27 0.30 4.05 8.46
CA LEU A 27 -0.29 2.76 8.84
C LEU A 27 -1.25 2.24 7.77
N GLN A 28 -2.14 3.09 7.24
CA GLN A 28 -3.07 2.71 6.17
C GLN A 28 -2.36 2.28 4.89
N VAL A 29 -1.29 2.98 4.50
CA VAL A 29 -0.47 2.63 3.34
C VAL A 29 0.20 1.26 3.56
N ARG A 30 0.76 1.02 4.75
CA ARG A 30 1.39 -0.26 5.08
C ARG A 30 0.41 -1.43 4.98
N GLU A 31 -0.78 -1.30 5.57
CA GLU A 31 -1.81 -2.35 5.51
C GLU A 31 -2.25 -2.63 4.07
N GLN A 32 -2.38 -1.60 3.23
CA GLN A 32 -2.71 -1.77 1.81
C GLN A 32 -1.61 -2.51 1.04
N ILE A 33 -0.34 -2.25 1.34
CA ILE A 33 0.80 -2.96 0.73
C ILE A 33 0.81 -4.43 1.18
N ILE A 34 0.65 -4.68 2.48
CA ILE A 34 0.56 -6.05 3.02
C ILE A 34 -0.57 -6.80 2.32
N HIS A 35 -1.72 -6.15 2.16
CA HIS A 35 -2.86 -6.75 1.49
C HIS A 35 -2.58 -7.05 0.01
N ALA A 36 -2.01 -6.10 -0.74
CA ALA A 36 -1.66 -6.32 -2.15
C ALA A 36 -0.64 -7.46 -2.33
N LEU A 37 0.36 -7.54 -1.44
CA LEU A 37 1.34 -8.63 -1.44
C LEU A 37 0.70 -9.99 -1.10
N TYR A 38 -0.23 -10.00 -0.15
CA TYR A 38 -1.01 -11.19 0.16
C TYR A 38 -1.80 -11.69 -1.05
N LEU A 39 -2.52 -10.80 -1.75
CA LEU A 39 -3.30 -11.17 -2.92
C LEU A 39 -2.42 -11.72 -4.05
N LYS A 40 -1.23 -11.13 -4.26
CA LYS A 40 -0.26 -11.65 -5.22
C LYS A 40 0.23 -13.06 -4.85
N LEU A 41 0.62 -13.27 -3.60
CA LEU A 41 1.08 -14.59 -3.13
C LEU A 41 -0.03 -15.64 -3.23
N LYS A 42 -1.28 -15.23 -2.98
CA LYS A 42 -2.45 -16.08 -3.14
C LYS A 42 -2.62 -16.52 -4.59
N SER A 43 -2.60 -15.59 -5.55
CA SER A 43 -2.77 -15.94 -6.98
C SER A 43 -1.63 -16.81 -7.52
N GLU A 44 -0.40 -16.57 -7.08
CA GLU A 44 0.76 -17.42 -7.40
C GLU A 44 0.58 -18.85 -6.86
N ARG A 45 0.03 -18.99 -5.66
CA ARG A 45 -0.26 -20.29 -5.05
C ARG A 45 -1.37 -21.01 -5.80
N GLU A 46 -2.46 -20.33 -6.11
CA GLU A 46 -3.58 -20.90 -6.86
C GLU A 46 -3.14 -21.34 -8.26
N THR A 47 -2.28 -20.56 -8.94
CA THR A 47 -1.70 -20.95 -10.23
C THR A 47 -0.87 -22.23 -10.12
N ARG A 48 -0.07 -22.35 -9.06
CA ARG A 48 0.72 -23.57 -8.79
C ARG A 48 -0.17 -24.77 -8.49
N GLU A 49 -1.23 -24.58 -7.71
CA GLU A 49 -2.21 -25.63 -7.41
C GLU A 49 -2.91 -26.11 -8.69
N ALA A 50 -3.31 -25.19 -9.58
CA ALA A 50 -3.87 -25.54 -10.89
C ALA A 50 -2.89 -26.38 -11.75
N LEU A 51 -1.61 -26.01 -11.77
CA LEU A 51 -0.57 -26.80 -12.46
C LEU A 51 -0.40 -28.20 -11.86
N LEU A 52 -0.41 -28.30 -10.53
CA LEU A 52 -0.28 -29.58 -9.83
C LEU A 52 -1.49 -30.47 -10.08
N ASP A 53 -2.70 -29.92 -10.01
CA ASP A 53 -3.93 -30.66 -10.25
C ASP A 53 -3.99 -31.15 -11.70
N ALA A 54 -3.66 -30.30 -12.66
CA ALA A 54 -3.58 -30.68 -14.08
C ALA A 54 -2.54 -31.78 -14.32
N SER A 55 -1.36 -31.67 -13.69
CA SER A 55 -0.32 -32.69 -13.76
C SER A 55 -0.77 -34.02 -13.15
N GLN A 56 -1.45 -33.99 -11.99
CA GLN A 56 -1.96 -35.19 -11.33
C GLN A 56 -3.09 -35.86 -12.12
N ALA A 57 -3.89 -35.07 -12.85
CA ALA A 57 -4.90 -35.56 -13.77
C ALA A 57 -4.32 -36.16 -15.06
N GLY A 58 -3.01 -36.09 -15.27
CA GLY A 58 -2.33 -36.62 -16.46
C GLY A 58 -2.46 -35.72 -17.69
N SER A 59 -2.63 -34.42 -17.51
CA SER A 59 -2.71 -33.46 -18.62
C SER A 59 -1.41 -33.40 -19.41
N GLY A 60 -1.52 -33.19 -20.73
CA GLY A 60 -0.38 -33.03 -21.62
C GLY A 60 0.40 -31.72 -21.40
N PRO A 61 1.66 -31.63 -21.89
CA PRO A 61 2.50 -30.43 -21.75
C PRO A 61 1.83 -29.16 -22.28
N GLU A 62 1.05 -29.24 -23.35
CA GLU A 62 0.34 -28.12 -23.96
C GLU A 62 -0.69 -27.48 -23.02
N VAL A 63 -1.33 -28.30 -22.16
CA VAL A 63 -2.29 -27.81 -21.16
C VAL A 63 -1.56 -27.13 -20.01
N LEU A 64 -0.42 -27.71 -19.57
CA LEU A 64 0.40 -27.10 -18.53
C LEU A 64 1.01 -25.77 -18.99
N GLU A 65 1.46 -25.71 -20.24
CA GLU A 65 1.95 -24.47 -20.87
C GLU A 65 0.84 -23.42 -20.98
N ALA A 66 -0.39 -23.82 -21.31
CA ALA A 66 -1.52 -22.91 -21.34
C ALA A 66 -1.80 -22.30 -19.95
N ILE A 67 -1.80 -23.13 -18.89
CA ILE A 67 -1.97 -22.65 -17.50
C ILE A 67 -0.81 -21.74 -17.08
N ALA A 68 0.43 -22.09 -17.43
CA ALA A 68 1.60 -21.28 -17.10
C ALA A 68 1.61 -19.93 -17.85
N SER A 69 1.05 -19.90 -19.07
CA SER A 69 0.97 -18.71 -19.90
C SER A 69 -0.20 -17.79 -19.55
N ASP A 70 -1.23 -18.34 -18.91
CA ASP A 70 -2.42 -17.61 -18.44
C ASP A 70 -2.65 -17.87 -16.93
N PRO A 71 -1.81 -17.26 -16.07
CA PRO A 71 -1.87 -17.49 -14.62
C PRO A 71 -3.12 -16.87 -14.01
N ILE A 72 -3.50 -17.34 -12.82
CA ILE A 72 -4.64 -16.79 -12.09
C ILE A 72 -4.38 -15.31 -11.76
N PRO A 73 -5.31 -14.40 -12.10
CA PRO A 73 -5.13 -12.97 -11.94
C PRO A 73 -5.08 -12.57 -10.47
N VAL A 74 -4.37 -11.47 -10.18
CA VAL A 74 -4.33 -10.89 -8.84
C VAL A 74 -5.58 -10.02 -8.64
N ILE A 75 -6.58 -10.56 -7.95
CA ILE A 75 -7.86 -9.88 -7.68
C ILE A 75 -8.06 -9.66 -6.18
N ASP A 76 -8.78 -8.60 -5.81
CA ASP A 76 -9.24 -8.42 -4.43
C ASP A 76 -10.43 -9.35 -4.10
N ASP A 77 -10.89 -9.32 -2.85
CA ASP A 77 -12.01 -10.14 -2.38
C ASP A 77 -13.34 -9.83 -3.10
N LEU A 78 -13.43 -8.72 -3.83
CA LEU A 78 -14.57 -8.31 -4.66
C LEU A 78 -14.34 -8.62 -6.14
N GLY A 79 -13.25 -9.29 -6.49
CA GLY A 79 -12.89 -9.64 -7.86
C GLY A 79 -12.33 -8.49 -8.69
N GLN A 80 -11.88 -7.39 -8.07
CA GLN A 80 -11.41 -6.20 -8.78
C GLN A 80 -9.88 -6.21 -8.93
N GLU A 81 -9.39 -6.48 -10.14
CA GLU A 81 -7.96 -6.44 -10.48
C GLU A 81 -7.39 -5.01 -10.46
N GLU A 82 -8.17 -4.03 -10.94
CA GLU A 82 -7.73 -2.64 -11.05
C GLU A 82 -7.38 -2.01 -9.69
N THR A 83 -8.12 -2.38 -8.63
CA THR A 83 -7.84 -1.95 -7.26
C THR A 83 -6.45 -2.40 -6.83
N VAL A 84 -6.10 -3.65 -7.07
CA VAL A 84 -4.80 -4.21 -6.67
C VAL A 84 -3.68 -3.57 -7.48
N ARG A 85 -3.89 -3.42 -8.79
CA ARG A 85 -2.93 -2.74 -9.67
C ARG A 85 -2.66 -1.31 -9.24
N ALA A 86 -3.71 -0.53 -8.97
CA ALA A 86 -3.57 0.87 -8.53
C ALA A 86 -2.82 1.00 -7.20
N LEU A 87 -2.99 0.02 -6.28
CA LEU A 87 -2.24 -0.02 -5.02
C LEU A 87 -0.75 -0.32 -5.24
N VAL A 88 -0.44 -1.27 -6.11
CA VAL A 88 0.94 -1.63 -6.47
C VAL A 88 1.64 -0.45 -7.16
N ASP A 89 1.00 0.16 -8.15
CA ASP A 89 1.56 1.30 -8.90
C ASP A 89 1.86 2.50 -7.98
N ARG A 90 0.95 2.77 -7.04
CA ARG A 90 1.14 3.82 -6.02
C ARG A 90 2.35 3.53 -5.13
N PHE A 91 2.59 2.27 -4.79
CA PHE A 91 3.74 1.88 -3.99
C PHE A 91 5.05 2.10 -4.75
N VAL A 92 5.14 1.63 -5.99
CA VAL A 92 6.32 1.77 -6.85
C VAL A 92 6.69 3.25 -7.05
N MET A 93 5.69 4.10 -7.35
CA MET A 93 5.90 5.55 -7.50
C MET A 93 6.38 6.22 -6.21
N LYS A 94 5.91 5.77 -5.04
CA LYS A 94 6.33 6.34 -3.75
C LYS A 94 7.77 5.94 -3.38
N SER A 95 8.19 4.72 -3.71
CA SER A 95 9.59 4.30 -3.56
C SER A 95 10.54 5.10 -4.45
N ASP A 96 10.16 5.38 -5.69
CA ASP A 96 10.97 6.17 -6.61
C ASP A 96 11.12 7.61 -6.10
N MET A 97 10.04 8.21 -5.60
CA MET A 97 10.07 9.59 -5.11
C MET A 97 10.86 9.76 -3.80
N GLN A 98 10.83 8.77 -2.89
CA GLN A 98 11.67 8.77 -1.68
C GLN A 98 13.17 8.61 -1.98
N SER A 99 13.54 7.98 -3.10
CA SER A 99 14.95 7.85 -3.51
C SER A 99 15.57 9.15 -4.04
N VAL A 100 14.74 10.08 -4.51
CA VAL A 100 15.19 11.38 -5.05
C VAL A 100 15.51 12.36 -3.91
N ASP A 101 14.74 12.32 -2.81
CA ASP A 101 14.91 13.25 -1.69
C ASP A 101 16.15 12.93 -0.83
N ASP A 102 16.61 11.68 -0.79
CA ASP A 102 17.76 11.25 0.04
C ASP A 102 19.14 11.63 -0.57
N ASN A 103 19.19 11.94 -1.87
CA ASN A 103 20.43 12.34 -2.57
C ASN A 103 20.70 13.86 -2.57
N GLY A 104 19.85 14.66 -1.92
CA GLY A 104 19.83 16.12 -2.06
C GLY A 104 20.61 16.94 -1.02
N THR A 105 21.10 16.34 0.08
CA THR A 105 21.67 17.12 1.19
C THR A 105 23.07 16.64 1.59
N GLY A 106 24.03 16.85 0.68
CA GLY A 106 25.44 16.59 0.91
C GLY A 106 26.30 17.73 0.41
N ARG A 107 26.24 18.90 1.07
CA ARG A 107 27.28 19.93 1.05
C ARG A 107 27.36 20.64 2.39
#